data_AF-A0A371QUX5-F1
#
_entry.id   AF-A0A371QUX5-F1
#
_cell.length_a   1.000
_cell.length_b   1.000
_cell.length_c   1.000
_cell.angle_alpha   90.00
_cell.angle_beta   90.00
_cell.angle_gamma   90.00
#
_symmetry.space_group_name_H-M   'P 1'
#
loop_
_entity.id
_entity.type
_entity.pdbx_description
1 polymer ?
#
loop_
_entity_poly.entity_id
_entity_poly.type
_entity_poly.pdbx_seq_one_letter_code
_entity_poly.pdbx_strand_id
1 'polypeptide(L)'
;MEYEEVLEKFCLCDVVAYIRAKNDVVEFPPQYAGLPLSEAVKNFKGVTIRTEKDGKTYVFVVKHSAYLKKVLLQPTAGARILSPSSPPL
;
A
#
# COMPACT_ATOMS: atom_id res chain seq x y z
N MET A 1 -1.91 -6.18 3.50
CA MET A 1 -1.14 -5.03 4.03
C MET A 1 -2.07 -4.25 4.93
N GLU A 2 -1.81 -4.28 6.23
CA GLU A 2 -2.62 -3.56 7.23
C GLU A 2 -2.20 -2.09 7.32
N TYR A 3 -3.06 -1.23 7.86
CA TYR A 3 -2.82 0.22 7.93
C TYR A 3 -1.48 0.58 8.58
N GLU A 4 -1.15 -0.05 9.70
CA GLU A 4 0.11 0.18 10.42
C GLU A 4 1.33 -0.28 9.61
N GLU A 5 1.23 -1.43 8.94
CA GLU A 5 2.30 -1.95 8.08
C GLU A 5 2.60 -0.99 6.91
N VAL A 6 1.60 -0.29 6.37
CA VAL A 6 1.80 0.72 5.33
C VAL A 6 2.57 1.93 5.87
N LEU A 7 2.22 2.40 7.07
CA LEU A 7 2.89 3.53 7.71
C LEU A 7 4.33 3.23 8.11
N GLU A 8 4.62 1.99 8.53
CA GLU A 8 5.98 1.56 8.84
C GLU A 8 6.84 1.37 7.58
N LYS A 9 6.25 0.82 6.50
CA LYS A 9 6.98 0.55 5.26
C LYS A 9 7.18 1.79 4.41
N PHE A 10 6.21 2.72 4.34
CA PHE A 10 6.28 3.87 3.45
C PHE A 10 6.46 5.17 4.23
N CYS A 11 7.50 5.92 3.86
CA CYS A 11 7.75 7.23 4.45
C CYS A 11 6.83 8.28 3.80
N LEU A 12 6.55 9.38 4.51
CA LEU A 12 5.72 10.48 3.98
C LEU A 12 6.23 11.04 2.64
N CYS A 13 7.54 10.99 2.40
CA CYS A 13 8.17 11.43 1.14
C CYS A 13 7.85 10.54 -0.07
N ASP A 14 7.47 9.28 0.19
CA ASP A 14 7.13 8.27 -0.81
C ASP A 14 5.62 8.22 -1.12
N VAL A 15 4.81 8.71 -0.17
CA VAL A 15 3.35 8.85 -0.32
C VAL A 15 3.04 10.12 -1.11
N VAL A 16 2.47 9.95 -2.30
CA VAL A 16 2.02 11.03 -3.18
C VAL A 16 0.72 11.61 -2.67
N ALA A 17 -0.20 10.75 -2.23
CA ALA A 17 -1.49 11.16 -1.73
C ALA A 17 -2.04 10.18 -0.70
N TYR A 18 -2.82 10.72 0.20
CA TYR A 18 -3.55 9.97 1.20
C TYR A 18 -5.03 10.32 1.10
N ILE A 19 -5.85 9.30 0.88
CA ILE A 19 -7.29 9.43 0.68
C ILE A 19 -7.97 8.61 1.76
N ARG A 20 -8.93 9.21 2.46
CA ARG A 20 -9.82 8.52 3.38
C ARG A 20 -11.22 8.54 2.81
N ALA A 21 -11.87 7.39 2.77
CA ALA A 21 -13.23 7.24 2.32
C ALA A 21 -14.06 6.44 3.33
N LYS A 22 -15.36 6.70 3.37
CA LYS A 22 -16.34 5.96 4.14
C LYS A 22 -17.50 5.61 3.22
N ASN A 23 -17.87 4.32 3.15
CA ASN A 23 -18.85 3.81 2.17
C ASN A 23 -18.50 4.22 0.72
N ASP A 24 -17.23 4.07 0.32
CA ASP A 24 -16.70 4.47 -0.99
C ASP A 24 -16.84 5.96 -1.37
N VAL A 25 -17.24 6.82 -0.41
CA VAL A 25 -17.25 8.28 -0.57
C VAL A 25 -16.06 8.90 0.15
N VAL A 26 -15.30 9.73 -0.54
CA VAL A 26 -14.12 10.38 0.02
C VAL A 26 -14.52 11.40 1.09
N GLU A 27 -13.89 11.30 2.26
CA GLU A 27 -13.96 12.29 3.34
C GLU A 27 -12.71 13.18 3.36
N PHE A 28 -11.57 12.67 2.89
CA PHE A 28 -10.29 13.38 2.86
C PHE A 28 -9.44 12.93 1.66
N PRO A 29 -8.70 13.81 0.96
CA PRO A 29 -8.54 15.24 1.22
C PRO A 29 -9.83 16.03 0.97
N PRO A 30 -10.05 17.20 1.62
CA PRO A 30 -11.26 18.00 1.43
C PRO A 30 -11.48 18.43 -0.02
N GLN A 31 -10.39 18.52 -0.80
CA GLN A 31 -10.39 18.80 -2.24
C GLN A 31 -11.19 17.79 -3.06
N TYR A 32 -11.31 16.56 -2.57
CA TYR A 32 -12.00 15.46 -3.23
C TYR A 32 -13.18 14.94 -2.38
N ALA A 33 -13.52 15.63 -1.29
CA ALA A 33 -14.58 15.18 -0.40
C ALA A 33 -15.93 15.13 -1.13
N GLY A 34 -16.70 14.07 -0.91
CA GLY A 34 -17.97 13.81 -1.59
C GLY A 34 -17.85 13.14 -2.96
N LEU A 35 -16.63 13.01 -3.52
CA LEU A 35 -16.41 12.22 -4.73
C LEU A 35 -16.33 10.72 -4.39
N PRO A 36 -16.70 9.84 -5.35
CA PRO A 36 -16.47 8.42 -5.19
C PRO A 36 -14.97 8.13 -5.20
N LEU A 37 -14.54 7.19 -4.36
CA LEU A 37 -13.13 6.85 -4.17
C LEU A 37 -12.42 6.52 -5.49
N SER A 38 -13.11 5.82 -6.40
CA SER A 38 -12.57 5.46 -7.72
C SER A 38 -12.22 6.69 -8.57
N GLU A 39 -13.00 7.77 -8.50
CA GLU A 39 -12.71 9.01 -9.23
C GLU A 39 -11.53 9.75 -8.60
N ALA A 40 -11.51 9.85 -7.27
CA ALA A 40 -10.43 10.53 -6.56
C ALA A 40 -9.07 9.85 -6.81
N VAL A 41 -9.03 8.52 -6.81
CA VAL A 41 -7.80 7.76 -7.03
C VAL A 41 -7.22 7.94 -8.44
N LYS A 42 -8.07 8.08 -9.47
CA LYS A 42 -7.62 8.31 -10.86
C LYS A 42 -6.83 9.61 -11.06
N ASN A 43 -7.00 10.59 -10.16
CA ASN A 43 -6.29 11.86 -10.23
C ASN A 43 -4.81 11.73 -9.83
N PHE A 44 -4.40 10.62 -9.23
CA PHE A 44 -3.05 10.40 -8.76
C PHE A 44 -2.31 9.36 -9.60
N LYS A 45 -1.05 9.63 -9.93
CA LYS A 45 -0.15 8.67 -10.59
C LYS A 45 0.70 7.97 -9.54
N GLY A 46 0.48 6.68 -9.33
CA GLY A 46 1.19 5.90 -8.33
C GLY A 46 0.61 4.50 -8.15
N VAL A 47 1.19 3.74 -7.23
CA VAL A 47 0.62 2.47 -6.78
C VAL A 47 -0.34 2.77 -5.64
N THR A 48 -1.56 2.28 -5.78
CA THR A 48 -2.63 2.47 -4.80
C THR A 48 -2.67 1.31 -3.83
N ILE A 49 -2.46 1.60 -2.55
CA ILE A 49 -2.57 0.63 -1.47
C ILE A 49 -3.86 0.94 -0.71
N ARG A 50 -4.86 0.07 -0.85
CA ARG A 50 -6.13 0.17 -0.13
C ARG A 50 -6.04 -0.65 1.16
N THR A 51 -6.43 -0.06 2.26
CA THR A 51 -6.57 -0.71 3.56
C THR A 51 -7.86 -0.24 4.23
N GLU A 52 -8.36 -1.01 5.18
CA GLU A 52 -9.58 -0.71 5.91
C GLU A 52 -9.29 -0.71 7.40
N LYS A 53 -9.73 0.33 8.11
CA LYS A 53 -9.54 0.46 9.56
C LYS A 53 -10.71 1.27 10.15
N ASP A 54 -11.28 0.82 11.25
CA ASP A 54 -12.42 1.47 11.93
C ASP A 54 -13.62 1.75 11.00
N GLY A 55 -13.92 0.83 10.08
CA GLY A 55 -15.02 0.98 9.10
C GLY A 55 -14.79 2.10 8.07
N LYS A 56 -13.55 2.56 7.92
CA LYS A 56 -13.12 3.53 6.91
C LYS A 56 -12.10 2.90 5.99
N THR A 57 -12.24 3.18 4.70
CA THR A 57 -11.25 2.83 3.70
C THR A 57 -10.18 3.92 3.67
N TYR A 58 -8.93 3.52 3.76
CA TYR A 58 -7.77 4.38 3.56
C TYR A 58 -7.03 3.93 2.31
N VAL A 59 -6.73 4.89 1.43
CA VAL A 59 -5.97 4.66 0.21
C VAL A 59 -4.73 5.51 0.25
N PHE A 60 -3.59 4.84 0.20
CA PHE A 60 -2.27 5.45 0.09
C PHE A 60 -1.82 5.31 -1.35
N VAL A 61 -1.60 6.44 -2.02
CA VAL A 61 -0.99 6.46 -3.34
C VAL A 61 0.49 6.69 -3.15
N VAL A 62 1.31 5.68 -3.44
CA VAL A 62 2.76 5.74 -3.29
C VAL A 62 3.45 5.81 -4.65
N LYS A 63 4.64 6.41 -4.70
CA LYS A 63 5.44 6.44 -5.93
C LYS A 63 5.80 5.01 -6.37
N HIS A 64 5.69 4.72 -7.66
CA HIS A 64 6.05 3.41 -8.23
C HIS A 64 7.47 2.97 -7.83
N SER A 65 8.45 3.89 -7.88
CA SER A 65 9.83 3.59 -7.50
C SER A 65 9.99 3.20 -6.03
N ALA A 66 9.20 3.81 -5.13
CA ALA A 66 9.20 3.48 -3.71
C ALA A 66 8.53 2.12 -3.47
N TYR A 67 7.40 1.86 -4.14
CA TYR A 67 6.74 0.56 -4.09
C TYR A 67 7.65 -0.58 -4.56
N LEU A 68 8.32 -0.42 -5.69
CA LEU A 68 9.30 -1.40 -6.19
C LEU A 68 10.43 -1.64 -5.17
N LYS A 69 11.02 -0.58 -4.62
CA LYS A 69 12.11 -0.71 -3.64
C LYS A 69 11.68 -1.32 -2.30
N LYS A 70 10.48 -1.02 -1.85
CA LYS A 70 9.98 -1.43 -0.52
C LYS A 70 9.21 -2.74 -0.55
N VAL A 71 8.63 -3.14 -1.67
CA VAL A 71 7.77 -4.33 -1.76
C VAL A 71 8.44 -5.44 -2.56
N LEU A 72 9.17 -5.10 -3.63
CA LEU A 72 9.87 -6.10 -4.47
C LEU A 72 11.33 -6.31 -4.06
N LEU A 73 11.94 -5.35 -3.36
CA LEU A 73 13.34 -5.37 -2.94
C LEU A 73 13.54 -5.60 -1.44
N GLN A 74 12.48 -5.82 -0.66
CA GLN A 74 12.67 -6.46 0.64
C GLN A 74 13.19 -7.87 0.35
N PRO A 75 14.40 -8.25 0.82
CA PRO A 75 14.77 -9.64 0.79
C PRO A 75 13.67 -10.37 1.55
N THR A 76 13.09 -11.38 0.93
CA THR A 76 12.38 -12.43 1.65
C THR A 76 13.40 -12.99 2.65
N ALA A 77 13.41 -12.42 3.86
CA ALA A 77 14.00 -13.01 5.04
C ALA A 77 13.12 -14.23 5.35
N GLY A 78 13.36 -15.32 4.62
CA GLY A 78 12.46 -16.47 4.62
C GLY A 78 12.55 -17.39 3.41
N ALA A 79 13.45 -17.15 2.44
CA ALA A 79 13.90 -18.25 1.59
C ALA A 79 14.75 -19.17 2.46
N ARG A 80 14.08 -19.98 3.28
CA ARG A 80 14.65 -21.18 3.88
C ARG A 80 15.04 -22.05 2.69
N ILE A 81 16.30 -21.90 2.28
CA ILE A 81 16.96 -22.83 1.37
C ILE A 81 16.90 -24.16 2.11
N LEU A 82 15.87 -24.97 1.81
CA LEU A 82 15.86 -26.38 2.14
C LEU A 82 16.99 -26.96 1.30
N SER A 83 18.15 -27.14 1.93
CA SER A 83 19.24 -27.91 1.39
C SER A 83 18.67 -29.22 0.83
N PRO A 84 18.95 -29.61 -0.43
CA PRO A 84 18.62 -30.95 -0.87
C PRO A 84 19.46 -31.92 -0.03
N SER A 85 18.82 -32.62 0.88
CA SER A 85 19.37 -33.78 1.55
C SER A 85 19.73 -34.82 0.48
N SER A 86 21.03 -35.11 0.36
CA SER A 86 21.57 -36.18 -0.48
C SER A 86 20.84 -37.51 -0.22
N PRO A 87 20.52 -38.30 -1.26
CA PRO A 87 20.00 -39.65 -1.05
C PRO A 87 21.09 -40.57 -0.47
N PRO A 88 20.76 -41.49 0.45
CA PRO A 88 21.70 -42.50 0.92
C PRO A 88 22.02 -43.50 -0.21
N LEU A 89 23.29 -43.93 -0.26
CA LEU A 89 23.83 -45.02 -1.08
C LEU A 89 23.34 -46.38 -0.58
#